data_AF-A0A3D2I8V1-F1
#
_entry.id   AF-A0A3D2I8V1-F1
#
_cell.length_a   1.000
_cell.length_b   1.000
_cell.length_c   1.000
_cell.angle_alpha   90.00
_cell.angle_beta   90.00
_cell.angle_gamma   90.00
#
_symmetry.space_group_name_H-M   'P 1'
#
loop_
_entity.id
_entity.type
_entity.pdbx_description
1 polymer ?
#
loop_
_entity_poly.entity_id
_entity_poly.type
_entity_poly.pdbx_seq_one_letter_code
_entity_poly.pdbx_strand_id
1 'polypeptide(L)'
;MTNENILDAIGGINENAVQDAKAYKRPKSKRWFRWGAMAACLCLVVGIAIPILHHKGKGGPDTQDPAQNIAALEYNGKFYEAVKLPEVLEKYGLPPKITADMAGEHISYLKSDGGIGYKSTVSQTDIELYQYAPSVCDGVYVLRNGETWCAALFCNFYQFDSNTNCSLTELYRVYGIESADDIKSITEMDNNNENETGTPVVERQEITEFYNMTIALGSYGNDDFQAEVFDGIPEENQQKAHTAFADDRRNLRIETASGLRFFIAFYPSYNWIYGGGTMSYFKIDNQMRNWIERNVG
;
A
#
# COMPACT_ATOMS: atom_id res chain seq x y z
N MET A 1 1.90 41.93 23.54
CA MET A 1 2.61 40.66 23.79
C MET A 1 3.92 40.73 23.03
N THR A 2 5.03 40.76 23.77
CA THR A 2 6.39 40.80 23.22
C THR A 2 6.90 39.37 23.00
N ASN A 3 7.85 39.20 22.07
CA ASN A 3 8.46 37.90 21.70
C ASN A 3 9.04 37.11 22.90
N GLU A 4 9.24 37.76 24.04
CA GLU A 4 9.72 37.16 25.28
C GLU A 4 8.69 36.18 25.90
N ASN A 5 7.39 36.41 25.68
CA ASN A 5 6.33 35.53 26.23
C ASN A 5 6.13 34.22 25.44
N ILE A 6 6.68 34.13 24.21
CA ILE A 6 6.63 32.90 23.40
C ILE A 6 7.83 32.01 23.71
N LEU A 7 8.98 32.59 24.03
CA LEU A 7 10.20 31.86 24.37
C LEU A 7 10.09 31.16 25.75
N ASP A 8 9.38 31.77 26.69
CA ASP A 8 9.15 31.18 28.02
C ASP A 8 8.19 29.98 27.98
N ALA A 9 7.27 29.94 27.00
CA ALA A 9 6.36 28.81 26.77
C ALA A 9 7.03 27.61 26.05
N ILE A 10 8.19 27.82 25.42
CA ILE A 10 9.00 26.77 24.76
C ILE A 10 10.11 26.25 25.71
N GLY A 11 10.44 27.00 26.76
CA GLY A 11 11.46 26.66 27.77
C GLY A 11 11.08 25.53 28.74
N GLY A 12 9.90 24.93 28.60
CA GLY A 12 9.42 23.83 29.45
C GLY A 12 9.73 22.41 28.93
N ILE A 13 10.46 22.26 27.83
CA ILE A 13 10.86 20.93 27.35
C ILE A 13 12.02 20.44 28.23
N ASN A 14 11.71 19.52 29.14
CA ASN A 14 12.66 18.87 30.03
C ASN A 14 13.85 18.29 29.24
N GLU A 15 15.01 18.93 29.34
CA GLU A 15 16.23 18.56 28.63
C GLU A 15 16.67 17.11 28.94
N ASN A 16 16.26 16.56 30.10
CA ASN A 16 16.51 15.16 30.45
C ASN A 16 15.69 14.19 29.58
N ALA A 17 14.47 14.53 29.18
CA ALA A 17 13.67 13.71 28.27
C ALA A 17 14.26 13.68 26.85
N VAL A 18 14.90 14.78 26.44
CA VAL A 18 15.61 14.89 25.15
C VAL A 18 16.94 14.15 25.18
N GLN A 19 17.62 14.12 26.33
CA GLN A 19 18.85 13.35 26.49
C GLN A 19 18.58 11.84 26.62
N ASP A 20 17.51 11.40 27.29
CA ASP A 20 17.12 9.99 27.37
C ASP A 20 16.68 9.43 25.99
N ALA A 21 15.99 10.24 25.18
CA ALA A 21 15.66 9.90 23.79
C ALA A 21 16.91 9.78 22.88
N LYS A 22 17.98 10.53 23.19
CA LYS A 22 19.28 10.44 22.48
C LYS A 22 20.21 9.35 23.03
N ALA A 23 20.03 8.94 24.28
CA ALA A 23 20.86 7.95 24.96
C ALA A 23 20.39 6.49 24.76
N TYR A 24 19.19 6.28 24.21
CA TYR A 24 18.71 4.94 23.87
C TYR A 24 19.54 4.32 22.73
N LYS A 25 20.57 3.56 23.09
CA LYS A 25 21.24 2.62 22.20
C LYS A 25 20.46 1.31 22.20
N ARG A 26 19.58 1.13 21.21
CA ARG A 26 18.86 -0.12 20.93
C ARG A 26 19.88 -1.26 20.76
N PRO A 27 19.68 -2.45 21.37
CA PRO A 27 20.54 -3.60 21.15
C PRO A 27 20.62 -3.90 19.65
N LYS A 28 21.82 -4.16 19.12
CA LYS A 28 22.00 -4.51 17.70
C LYS A 28 21.25 -5.82 17.41
N SER A 29 20.04 -5.73 16.88
CA SER A 29 19.31 -6.90 16.38
C SER A 29 20.09 -7.53 15.22
N LYS A 30 20.10 -8.86 15.15
CA LYS A 30 20.89 -9.61 14.16
C LYS A 30 20.37 -9.29 12.76
N ARG A 31 21.12 -8.46 12.05
CA ARG A 31 20.89 -7.93 10.69
C ARG A 31 20.51 -8.98 9.62
N TRP A 32 20.72 -10.27 9.89
CA TRP A 32 20.41 -11.37 8.98
C TRP A 32 18.90 -11.67 8.88
N PHE A 33 18.15 -11.58 9.99
CA PHE A 33 16.70 -11.90 9.97
C PHE A 33 15.87 -10.86 9.17
N ARG A 34 16.38 -9.62 9.06
CA ARG A 34 15.73 -8.48 8.39
C ARG A 34 15.54 -8.68 6.88
N TRP A 35 16.43 -9.42 6.22
CA TRP A 35 16.34 -9.67 4.77
C TRP A 35 15.41 -10.85 4.42
N GLY A 36 15.30 -11.85 5.30
CA GLY A 36 14.39 -12.98 5.12
C GLY A 36 12.93 -12.57 5.23
N ALA A 37 12.59 -11.72 6.20
CA ALA A 37 11.24 -11.18 6.37
C ALA A 37 10.86 -10.19 5.25
N MET A 38 11.80 -9.35 4.80
CA MET A 38 11.62 -8.47 3.62
C MET A 38 11.33 -9.28 2.36
N ALA A 39 12.10 -10.34 2.08
CA ALA A 39 11.86 -11.18 0.91
C ALA A 39 10.55 -11.98 1.01
N ALA A 40 10.17 -12.48 2.19
CA ALA A 40 8.94 -13.24 2.37
C ALA A 40 7.67 -12.36 2.30
N CYS A 41 7.70 -11.13 2.83
CA CYS A 41 6.59 -10.18 2.69
C CYS A 41 6.49 -9.64 1.26
N LEU A 42 7.64 -9.43 0.60
CA LEU A 42 7.68 -9.11 -0.83
C LEU A 42 7.12 -10.28 -1.67
N CYS A 43 7.44 -11.54 -1.34
CA CYS A 43 6.88 -12.72 -2.03
C CYS A 43 5.37 -12.91 -1.83
N LEU A 44 4.80 -12.51 -0.68
CA LEU A 44 3.35 -12.58 -0.44
C LEU A 44 2.56 -11.50 -1.20
N VAL A 45 3.15 -10.32 -1.40
CA VAL A 45 2.54 -9.23 -2.19
C VAL A 45 2.78 -9.41 -3.69
N VAL A 46 3.99 -9.84 -4.08
CA VAL A 46 4.36 -10.10 -5.48
C VAL A 46 3.72 -11.40 -6.00
N GLY A 47 3.38 -12.35 -5.13
CA GLY A 47 2.72 -13.60 -5.52
C GLY A 47 1.33 -13.45 -6.16
N ILE A 48 0.69 -12.28 -6.02
CA ILE A 48 -0.66 -12.02 -6.57
C ILE A 48 -0.59 -11.27 -7.92
N ALA A 49 0.60 -10.81 -8.34
CA ALA A 49 0.87 -10.24 -9.67
C ALA A 49 1.78 -11.14 -10.54
N ILE A 50 2.04 -12.39 -10.15
CA ILE A 50 2.71 -13.36 -11.01
C ILE A 50 1.67 -14.31 -11.62
N PRO A 51 1.01 -13.87 -12.69
CA PRO A 51 1.01 -14.67 -13.92
C PRO A 51 1.97 -14.14 -14.98
N ILE A 52 2.62 -12.99 -14.78
CA ILE A 52 3.45 -12.36 -15.83
C ILE A 52 4.83 -13.04 -15.97
N LEU A 53 5.35 -13.71 -14.94
CA LEU A 53 6.62 -14.47 -15.04
C LEU A 53 6.45 -15.95 -15.44
N HIS A 54 5.23 -16.46 -15.54
CA HIS A 54 4.98 -17.88 -15.87
C HIS A 54 4.30 -18.15 -17.22
N HIS A 55 4.12 -17.14 -18.08
CA HIS A 55 3.95 -17.39 -19.52
C HIS A 55 5.32 -17.55 -20.21
N LYS A 56 6.05 -18.62 -19.85
CA LYS A 56 6.95 -19.29 -20.82
C LYS A 56 6.08 -20.08 -21.81
N GLY A 57 5.21 -19.38 -22.53
CA GLY A 57 4.51 -19.89 -23.69
C GLY A 57 5.39 -19.67 -24.92
N LYS A 58 6.09 -20.74 -25.33
CA LYS A 58 6.56 -21.00 -26.71
C LYS A 58 6.59 -19.79 -27.66
N GLY A 59 7.57 -18.91 -27.50
CA GLY A 59 7.91 -17.86 -28.47
C GLY A 59 9.42 -17.72 -28.51
N GLY A 60 10.01 -17.72 -29.70
CA GLY A 60 11.45 -17.60 -29.90
C GLY A 60 12.01 -16.23 -29.48
N PRO A 61 13.33 -16.00 -29.63
CA PRO A 61 14.05 -14.85 -29.06
C PRO A 61 13.64 -13.45 -29.54
N ASP A 62 12.64 -13.31 -30.42
CA ASP A 62 12.36 -12.08 -31.19
C ASP A 62 10.99 -11.43 -30.90
N THR A 63 10.42 -11.61 -29.69
CA THR A 63 9.20 -10.88 -29.29
C THR A 63 9.33 -10.31 -27.88
N GLN A 64 10.28 -9.39 -27.68
CA GLN A 64 10.22 -8.46 -26.55
C GLN A 64 9.30 -7.30 -26.94
N ASP A 65 8.08 -7.31 -26.38
CA ASP A 65 7.18 -6.16 -26.45
C ASP A 65 7.83 -5.01 -25.66
N PRO A 66 8.06 -3.81 -26.24
CA PRO A 66 8.65 -2.68 -25.54
C PRO A 66 7.84 -2.23 -24.30
N ALA A 67 6.57 -2.62 -24.19
CA ALA A 67 5.76 -2.44 -22.98
C ALA A 67 6.17 -3.35 -21.80
N GLN A 68 7.00 -4.39 -22.03
CA GLN A 68 7.57 -5.24 -20.98
C GLN A 68 8.77 -4.59 -20.26
N ASN A 69 9.24 -3.42 -20.70
CA ASN A 69 10.49 -2.83 -20.20
C ASN A 69 10.33 -1.93 -18.96
N ILE A 70 9.11 -1.57 -18.55
CA ILE A 70 8.88 -0.79 -17.32
C ILE A 70 8.15 -1.68 -16.34
N ALA A 71 8.89 -2.36 -15.46
CA ALA A 71 8.29 -3.17 -14.40
C ALA A 71 7.85 -2.29 -13.21
N ALA A 72 8.65 -1.28 -12.87
CA ALA A 72 8.38 -0.39 -11.75
C ALA A 72 8.84 1.05 -12.01
N LEU A 73 8.15 2.01 -11.40
CA LEU A 73 8.43 3.44 -11.44
C LEU A 73 8.47 4.00 -10.01
N GLU A 74 9.50 4.77 -9.70
CA GLU A 74 9.53 5.62 -8.50
C GLU A 74 9.08 7.04 -8.85
N TYR A 75 8.03 7.52 -8.18
CA TYR A 75 7.55 8.88 -8.29
C TYR A 75 6.96 9.36 -6.95
N ASN A 76 7.29 10.60 -6.56
CA ASN A 76 6.76 11.25 -5.36
C ASN A 76 6.81 10.39 -4.08
N GLY A 77 7.94 9.71 -3.87
CA GLY A 77 8.16 8.83 -2.71
C GLY A 77 7.28 7.57 -2.70
N LYS A 78 6.79 7.13 -3.87
CA LYS A 78 5.95 5.95 -4.04
C LYS A 78 6.46 5.12 -5.23
N PHE A 79 6.20 3.83 -5.17
CA PHE A 79 6.43 2.89 -6.25
C PHE A 79 5.14 2.56 -6.96
N TYR A 80 5.25 2.45 -8.27
CA TYR A 80 4.17 2.14 -9.18
C TYR A 80 4.53 0.96 -10.08
N GLU A 81 3.56 0.10 -10.37
CA GLU A 81 3.69 -0.99 -11.32
C GLU A 81 2.98 -0.64 -12.63
N ALA A 82 3.63 -0.88 -13.77
CA ALA A 82 3.00 -0.67 -15.07
C ALA A 82 2.07 -1.85 -15.42
N VAL A 83 0.79 -1.58 -15.59
CA VAL A 83 -0.25 -2.60 -15.79
C VAL A 83 -1.05 -2.35 -17.06
N LYS A 84 -1.16 -3.41 -17.88
CA LYS A 84 -1.94 -3.43 -19.13
C LYS A 84 -2.95 -4.58 -19.22
N LEU A 85 -2.88 -5.54 -18.30
CA LEU A 85 -3.72 -6.73 -18.32
C LEU A 85 -5.15 -6.37 -17.89
N PRO A 86 -6.18 -6.61 -18.74
CA PRO A 86 -7.55 -6.22 -18.43
C PRO A 86 -8.06 -6.76 -17.10
N GLU A 87 -7.72 -8.01 -16.75
CA GLU A 87 -8.11 -8.66 -15.50
C GLU A 87 -7.52 -7.97 -14.27
N VAL A 88 -6.29 -7.43 -14.38
CA VAL A 88 -5.67 -6.67 -13.30
C VAL A 88 -6.28 -5.26 -13.24
N LEU A 89 -6.53 -4.63 -14.38
CA LEU A 89 -7.17 -3.30 -14.42
C LEU A 89 -8.56 -3.33 -13.77
N GLU A 90 -9.38 -4.32 -14.12
CA GLU A 90 -10.73 -4.50 -13.56
C GLU A 90 -10.70 -4.69 -12.04
N LYS A 91 -9.74 -5.49 -11.53
CA LYS A 91 -9.53 -5.71 -10.09
C LYS A 91 -9.33 -4.39 -9.33
N TYR A 92 -8.64 -3.43 -9.93
CA TYR A 92 -8.39 -2.10 -9.34
C TYR A 92 -9.42 -1.03 -9.76
N GLY A 93 -10.50 -1.43 -10.44
CA GLY A 93 -11.60 -0.53 -10.79
C GLY A 93 -11.32 0.35 -12.00
N LEU A 94 -10.38 -0.07 -12.85
CA LEU A 94 -10.01 0.62 -14.08
C LEU A 94 -10.71 0.01 -15.30
N PRO A 95 -10.87 0.78 -16.39
CA PRO A 95 -11.30 0.24 -17.68
C PRO A 95 -10.37 -0.88 -18.18
N PRO A 96 -10.85 -1.82 -19.00
CA PRO A 96 -10.06 -2.98 -19.47
C PRO A 96 -8.87 -2.60 -20.35
N LYS A 97 -8.77 -1.32 -20.76
CA LYS A 97 -7.64 -0.77 -21.51
C LYS A 97 -7.47 0.70 -21.17
N ILE A 98 -6.22 1.13 -20.97
CA ILE A 98 -5.86 2.54 -20.85
C ILE A 98 -5.63 3.15 -22.22
N THR A 99 -6.16 4.35 -22.44
CA THR A 99 -6.12 5.05 -23.73
C THR A 99 -5.70 6.51 -23.55
N ALA A 100 -5.29 7.16 -24.64
CA ALA A 100 -4.77 8.53 -24.63
C ALA A 100 -5.77 9.56 -24.06
N ASP A 101 -7.08 9.36 -24.24
CA ASP A 101 -8.13 10.23 -23.70
C ASP A 101 -8.27 10.15 -22.17
N MET A 102 -7.68 9.14 -21.53
CA MET A 102 -7.60 9.03 -20.07
C MET A 102 -6.39 9.77 -19.49
N ALA A 103 -5.47 10.27 -20.33
CA ALA A 103 -4.33 11.05 -19.89
C ALA A 103 -4.74 12.50 -19.61
N GLY A 104 -4.54 12.94 -18.37
CA GLY A 104 -4.74 14.32 -17.93
C GLY A 104 -3.48 15.15 -18.15
N GLU A 105 -3.14 15.97 -17.15
CA GLU A 105 -1.93 16.79 -17.21
C GLU A 105 -0.68 15.90 -17.34
N HIS A 106 0.24 16.32 -18.22
CA HIS A 106 1.57 15.72 -18.29
C HIS A 106 2.34 16.04 -17.01
N ILE A 107 2.83 15.00 -16.33
CA ILE A 107 3.53 15.10 -15.05
C ILE A 107 5.05 15.14 -15.26
N SER A 108 5.61 14.15 -15.96
CA SER A 108 7.06 14.01 -16.08
C SER A 108 7.46 13.09 -17.23
N TYR A 109 8.64 13.31 -17.77
CA TYR A 109 9.37 12.30 -18.53
C TYR A 109 10.02 11.30 -17.58
N LEU A 110 10.24 10.07 -18.04
CA LEU A 110 10.84 8.99 -17.27
C LEU A 110 12.11 8.48 -17.94
N LYS A 111 13.12 8.17 -17.12
CA LYS A 111 14.36 7.53 -17.56
C LYS A 111 14.67 6.32 -16.68
N SER A 112 15.36 5.34 -17.27
CA SER A 112 15.89 4.21 -16.51
C SER A 112 16.84 4.70 -15.40
N ASP A 113 16.77 4.06 -14.24
CA ASP A 113 17.67 4.28 -13.12
C ASP A 113 18.98 3.46 -13.21
N GLY A 114 19.13 2.63 -14.26
CA GLY A 114 20.23 1.68 -14.43
C GLY A 114 19.91 0.25 -13.98
N GLY A 115 18.72 0.02 -13.42
CA GLY A 115 18.15 -1.29 -13.09
C GLY A 115 16.83 -1.56 -13.84
N ILE A 116 15.90 -2.27 -13.18
CA ILE A 116 14.55 -2.55 -13.72
C ILE A 116 13.57 -1.38 -13.51
N GLY A 117 14.02 -0.31 -12.86
CA GLY A 117 13.21 0.82 -12.43
C GLY A 117 13.35 2.05 -13.32
N TYR A 118 12.34 2.92 -13.23
CA TYR A 118 12.32 4.22 -13.87
C TYR A 118 12.12 5.32 -12.83
N LYS A 119 12.67 6.50 -13.12
CA LYS A 119 12.51 7.69 -12.29
C LYS A 119 12.21 8.92 -13.13
N SER A 120 11.60 9.90 -12.49
CA SER A 120 11.30 11.20 -13.11
C SER A 120 12.56 11.93 -13.59
N THR A 121 12.41 12.64 -14.71
CA THR A 121 13.46 13.44 -15.31
C THR A 121 12.85 14.62 -16.06
N VAL A 122 13.60 15.73 -16.09
CA VAL A 122 13.23 16.93 -16.87
C VAL A 122 13.60 16.81 -18.35
N SER A 123 14.51 15.89 -18.68
CA SER A 123 14.89 15.62 -20.07
C SER A 123 13.77 14.84 -20.77
N GLN A 124 13.35 15.33 -21.93
CA GLN A 124 12.37 14.66 -22.77
C GLN A 124 12.84 13.23 -23.12
N THR A 125 11.95 12.27 -22.94
CA THR A 125 12.11 10.86 -23.33
C THR A 125 10.83 10.35 -23.99
N ASP A 126 10.87 9.16 -24.58
CA ASP A 126 9.69 8.52 -25.17
C ASP A 126 8.74 7.92 -24.11
N ILE A 127 9.11 8.03 -22.83
CA ILE A 127 8.35 7.50 -21.70
C ILE A 127 7.86 8.66 -20.86
N GLU A 128 6.55 8.79 -20.79
CA GLU A 128 5.86 9.93 -20.20
C GLU A 128 4.87 9.46 -19.14
N LEU A 129 4.77 10.23 -18.06
CA LEU A 129 3.81 10.03 -16.98
C LEU A 129 2.78 11.15 -17.02
N TYR A 130 1.50 10.79 -16.93
CA TYR A 130 0.37 11.71 -16.93
C TYR A 130 -0.55 11.42 -15.75
N GLN A 131 -1.32 12.42 -15.32
CA GLN A 131 -2.44 12.19 -14.43
C GLN A 131 -3.44 11.22 -15.07
N TYR A 132 -4.10 10.43 -14.25
CA TYR A 132 -5.30 9.70 -14.68
C TYR A 132 -6.50 10.64 -14.63
N ALA A 133 -6.92 11.16 -15.79
CA ALA A 133 -7.98 12.16 -15.89
C ALA A 133 -9.33 11.73 -15.28
N PRO A 134 -9.77 10.46 -15.37
CA PRO A 134 -11.03 10.03 -14.77
C PRO A 134 -11.07 10.10 -13.24
N SER A 135 -9.93 10.05 -12.57
CA SER A 135 -9.81 10.24 -11.12
C SER A 135 -8.41 10.72 -10.76
N VAL A 136 -8.29 12.02 -10.52
CA VAL A 136 -7.01 12.66 -10.18
C VAL A 136 -6.64 12.32 -8.74
N CYS A 137 -5.77 11.33 -8.58
CA CYS A 137 -5.20 10.90 -7.31
C CYS A 137 -3.83 10.25 -7.52
N ASP A 138 -3.16 9.85 -6.45
CA ASP A 138 -1.85 9.21 -6.48
C ASP A 138 -1.94 7.67 -6.63
N GLY A 139 -3.15 7.09 -6.64
CA GLY A 139 -3.37 5.64 -6.71
C GLY A 139 -3.18 5.07 -8.12
N VAL A 140 -3.32 5.92 -9.14
CA VAL A 140 -3.13 5.56 -10.54
C VAL A 140 -2.64 6.76 -11.34
N TYR A 141 -1.66 6.51 -12.19
CA TYR A 141 -1.27 7.41 -13.28
C TYR A 141 -1.41 6.73 -14.63
N VAL A 142 -1.31 7.52 -15.70
CA VAL A 142 -1.22 7.02 -17.06
C VAL A 142 0.24 7.06 -17.51
N LEU A 143 0.76 5.90 -17.88
CA LEU A 143 2.10 5.73 -18.43
C LEU A 143 1.99 5.57 -19.94
N ARG A 144 2.74 6.40 -20.66
CA ARG A 144 2.90 6.29 -22.11
C ARG A 144 4.32 5.88 -22.44
N ASN A 145 4.48 4.87 -23.28
CA ASN A 145 5.76 4.47 -23.87
C ASN A 145 5.59 4.38 -25.39
N GLY A 146 5.99 5.43 -26.10
CA GLY A 146 5.73 5.58 -27.53
C GLY A 146 4.23 5.62 -27.85
N GLU A 147 3.71 4.58 -28.51
CA GLU A 147 2.28 4.42 -28.84
C GLU A 147 1.49 3.63 -27.79
N THR A 148 2.19 3.01 -26.82
CA THR A 148 1.57 2.18 -25.79
C THR A 148 1.13 3.02 -24.60
N TRP A 149 -0.07 2.72 -24.09
CA TRP A 149 -0.67 3.33 -22.91
C TRP A 149 -0.98 2.25 -21.88
N CYS A 150 -0.54 2.44 -20.64
CA CYS A 150 -0.81 1.56 -19.52
C CYS A 150 -1.08 2.36 -18.24
N ALA A 151 -1.63 1.68 -17.23
CA ALA A 151 -1.77 2.26 -15.90
C ALA A 151 -0.42 2.15 -15.17
N ALA A 152 -0.06 3.16 -14.39
CA ALA A 152 0.94 3.01 -13.34
C ALA A 152 0.19 2.95 -12.00
N LEU A 153 0.01 1.74 -11.47
CA LEU A 153 -0.76 1.48 -10.25
C LEU A 153 0.11 1.62 -9.02
N PHE A 154 -0.37 2.32 -7.99
CA PHE A 154 0.32 2.40 -6.72
C PHE A 154 0.55 0.98 -6.14
N CYS A 155 1.81 0.69 -5.82
CA CYS A 155 2.22 -0.59 -5.25
C CYS A 155 2.62 -0.41 -3.78
N ASN A 156 3.53 0.50 -3.49
CA ASN A 156 3.99 0.76 -2.13
C ASN A 156 4.59 2.16 -1.93
N PHE A 157 4.60 2.64 -0.69
CA PHE A 157 5.41 3.80 -0.33
C PHE A 157 6.90 3.45 -0.40
N TYR A 158 7.72 4.43 -0.81
CA TYR A 158 9.17 4.33 -0.77
C TYR A 158 9.65 4.53 0.68
N GLN A 159 9.84 3.44 1.40
CA GLN A 159 10.34 3.44 2.77
C GLN A 159 11.76 2.88 2.82
N PHE A 160 12.66 3.58 3.54
CA PHE A 160 14.09 3.24 3.58
C PHE A 160 14.42 2.05 4.49
N ASP A 161 13.50 1.64 5.36
CA ASP A 161 13.68 0.50 6.26
C ASP A 161 12.37 -0.22 6.61
N SER A 162 12.48 -1.40 7.22
CA SER A 162 11.37 -2.27 7.58
C SER A 162 10.49 -1.77 8.73
N ASN A 163 10.86 -0.67 9.41
CA ASN A 163 10.15 -0.22 10.60
C ASN A 163 9.60 1.21 10.49
N THR A 164 9.82 1.86 9.35
CA THR A 164 9.05 3.02 8.94
C THR A 164 7.59 2.59 8.78
N ASN A 165 6.67 3.44 9.22
CA ASN A 165 5.25 3.20 9.07
C ASN A 165 4.53 4.48 8.68
N CYS A 166 3.33 4.35 8.13
CA CYS A 166 2.43 5.46 7.84
C CYS A 166 1.02 5.17 8.35
N SER A 167 0.21 6.21 8.49
CA SER A 167 -1.19 6.05 8.91
C SER A 167 -2.05 5.51 7.76
N LEU A 168 -3.20 4.91 8.08
CA LEU A 168 -4.20 4.57 7.06
C LEU A 168 -4.72 5.82 6.33
N THR A 169 -4.68 6.98 6.97
CA THR A 169 -4.98 8.26 6.32
C THR A 169 -4.03 8.56 5.15
N GLU A 170 -2.74 8.23 5.25
CA GLU A 170 -1.83 8.39 4.10
C GLU A 170 -2.19 7.44 2.96
N LEU A 171 -2.60 6.21 3.25
CA LEU A 171 -3.10 5.28 2.23
C LEU A 171 -4.38 5.81 1.58
N TYR A 172 -5.31 6.35 2.37
CA TYR A 172 -6.54 6.95 1.85
C TYR A 172 -6.28 8.13 0.91
N ARG A 173 -5.33 9.01 1.26
CA ARG A 173 -4.92 10.11 0.40
C ARG A 173 -4.35 9.65 -0.94
N VAL A 174 -3.67 8.50 -0.99
CA VAL A 174 -3.21 7.93 -2.26
C VAL A 174 -4.39 7.75 -3.21
N TYR A 175 -5.52 7.24 -2.72
CA TYR A 175 -6.71 6.98 -3.51
C TYR A 175 -7.72 8.14 -3.53
N GLY A 176 -7.31 9.34 -3.10
CA GLY A 176 -8.18 10.52 -3.11
C GLY A 176 -9.31 10.48 -2.08
N ILE A 177 -9.19 9.66 -1.02
CA ILE A 177 -10.15 9.60 0.07
C ILE A 177 -9.75 10.63 1.13
N GLU A 178 -10.52 11.71 1.25
CA GLU A 178 -10.35 12.73 2.29
C GLU A 178 -11.40 12.60 3.40
N SER A 179 -12.50 11.92 3.11
CA SER A 179 -13.62 11.70 4.00
C SER A 179 -14.28 10.36 3.74
N ALA A 180 -15.20 9.98 4.62
CA ALA A 180 -16.04 8.82 4.37
C ALA A 180 -16.86 8.95 3.07
N ASP A 181 -17.18 10.17 2.58
CA ASP A 181 -18.04 10.35 1.38
C ASP A 181 -17.34 9.87 0.10
N ASP A 182 -16.00 9.79 0.15
CA ASP A 182 -15.17 9.32 -0.95
C ASP A 182 -15.11 7.79 -1.02
N ILE A 183 -15.71 7.08 -0.06
CA ILE A 183 -15.83 5.62 -0.05
C ILE A 183 -17.24 5.24 -0.52
N LYS A 184 -17.30 4.52 -1.63
CA LYS A 184 -18.53 4.01 -2.23
C LYS A 184 -19.01 2.72 -1.57
N SER A 185 -18.09 1.79 -1.33
CA SER A 185 -18.42 0.51 -0.70
C SER A 185 -17.21 -0.18 -0.10
N ILE A 186 -17.46 -1.04 0.87
CA ILE A 186 -16.48 -1.96 1.46
C ILE A 186 -16.98 -3.39 1.24
N THR A 187 -16.16 -4.26 0.66
CA THR A 187 -16.57 -5.62 0.31
C THR A 187 -15.53 -6.61 0.79
N GLU A 188 -15.96 -7.71 1.41
CA GLU A 188 -15.05 -8.80 1.72
C GLU A 188 -14.68 -9.58 0.45
N MET A 189 -13.41 -9.92 0.34
CA MET A 189 -12.84 -10.68 -0.77
C MET A 189 -12.21 -11.97 -0.28
N ASP A 190 -12.12 -12.93 -1.20
CA ASP A 190 -11.32 -14.13 -1.01
C ASP A 190 -9.81 -13.83 -0.90
N ASN A 191 -9.05 -14.86 -0.57
CA ASN A 191 -7.63 -14.72 -0.23
C ASN A 191 -6.74 -14.17 -1.35
N ASN A 192 -7.13 -14.36 -2.62
CA ASN A 192 -6.44 -13.84 -3.81
C ASN A 192 -7.03 -12.51 -4.32
N ASN A 193 -8.07 -11.98 -3.67
CA ASN A 193 -8.78 -10.76 -4.10
C ASN A 193 -9.36 -10.88 -5.51
N GLU A 194 -9.86 -12.06 -5.88
CA GLU A 194 -10.49 -12.32 -7.18
C GLU A 194 -12.01 -12.33 -7.06
N ASN A 195 -12.56 -12.86 -5.96
CA ASN A 195 -13.99 -13.03 -5.80
C ASN A 195 -14.50 -12.35 -4.51
N GLU A 196 -15.67 -11.74 -4.62
CA GLU A 196 -16.41 -11.21 -3.47
C GLU A 196 -16.95 -12.39 -2.64
N THR A 197 -16.73 -12.36 -1.32
CA THR A 197 -17.21 -13.40 -0.41
C THR A 197 -18.37 -12.93 0.48
N GLY A 198 -18.59 -11.61 0.56
CA GLY A 198 -19.64 -10.99 1.36
C GLY A 198 -20.47 -9.99 0.56
N THR A 199 -21.55 -9.49 1.16
CA THR A 199 -22.35 -8.41 0.57
C THR A 199 -21.60 -7.08 0.73
N PRO A 200 -21.51 -6.23 -0.31
CA PRO A 200 -20.92 -4.91 -0.17
C PRO A 200 -21.66 -4.06 0.86
N VAL A 201 -20.90 -3.50 1.81
CA VAL A 201 -21.38 -2.48 2.75
C VAL A 201 -21.47 -1.16 2.00
N VAL A 202 -22.67 -0.60 1.89
CA VAL A 202 -22.96 0.65 1.15
C VAL A 202 -23.65 1.70 2.03
N GLU A 203 -24.04 1.29 3.23
CA GLU A 203 -24.77 2.06 4.22
C GLU A 203 -23.86 3.19 4.72
N ARG A 204 -24.30 4.43 4.52
CA ARG A 204 -23.50 5.64 4.82
C ARG A 204 -23.01 5.67 6.27
N GLN A 205 -23.85 5.24 7.20
CA GLN A 205 -23.50 5.17 8.62
C GLN A 205 -22.35 4.19 8.87
N GLU A 206 -22.41 3.00 8.27
CA GLU A 206 -21.40 1.94 8.44
C GLU A 206 -20.06 2.36 7.81
N ILE A 207 -20.08 2.97 6.63
CA ILE A 207 -18.88 3.51 5.97
C ILE A 207 -18.25 4.63 6.81
N THR A 208 -19.08 5.51 7.38
CA THR A 208 -18.59 6.61 8.25
C THR A 208 -17.96 6.08 9.52
N GLU A 209 -18.58 5.08 10.15
CA GLU A 209 -18.02 4.42 11.33
C GLU A 209 -16.68 3.75 11.01
N PHE A 210 -16.61 2.97 9.93
CA PHE A 210 -15.38 2.35 9.44
C PHE A 210 -14.26 3.38 9.22
N TYR A 211 -14.53 4.43 8.44
CA TYR A 211 -13.55 5.47 8.13
C TYR A 211 -13.02 6.15 9.39
N ASN A 212 -13.90 6.52 10.32
CA ASN A 212 -13.49 7.18 11.56
C ASN A 212 -12.65 6.27 12.47
N MET A 213 -13.01 4.98 12.55
CA MET A 213 -12.23 4.01 13.31
C MET A 213 -10.85 3.79 12.68
N THR A 214 -10.75 3.64 11.36
CA THR A 214 -9.48 3.32 10.68
C THR A 214 -8.48 4.47 10.72
N ILE A 215 -8.91 5.74 10.60
CA ILE A 215 -8.00 6.88 10.69
C ILE A 215 -7.49 7.13 12.12
N ALA A 216 -8.15 6.57 13.13
CA ALA A 216 -7.76 6.70 14.53
C ALA A 216 -6.77 5.60 14.99
N LEU A 217 -6.52 4.58 14.16
CA LEU A 217 -5.66 3.46 14.55
C LEU A 217 -4.19 3.87 14.65
N GLY A 218 -3.51 3.33 15.66
CA GLY A 218 -2.05 3.40 15.77
C GLY A 218 -1.38 2.54 14.70
N SER A 219 -0.33 3.08 14.09
CA SER A 219 0.44 2.40 13.05
C SER A 219 1.76 1.84 13.60
N TYR A 220 2.14 0.66 13.11
CA TYR A 220 3.30 -0.09 13.52
C TYR A 220 4.10 -0.50 12.29
N GLY A 221 5.43 -0.35 12.38
CA GLY A 221 6.35 -0.94 11.41
C GLY A 221 6.41 -2.46 11.58
N ASN A 222 7.01 -3.16 10.63
CA ASN A 222 7.08 -4.62 10.69
C ASN A 222 7.84 -5.10 11.94
N ASP A 223 8.97 -4.49 12.30
CA ASP A 223 9.76 -4.98 13.45
C ASP A 223 8.97 -4.84 14.76
N ASP A 224 8.27 -3.72 14.97
CA ASP A 224 7.46 -3.50 16.17
C ASP A 224 6.20 -4.39 16.19
N PHE A 225 5.56 -4.62 15.04
CA PHE A 225 4.47 -5.60 14.90
C PHE A 225 4.93 -7.02 15.24
N GLN A 226 6.08 -7.45 14.69
CA GLN A 226 6.62 -8.79 14.94
C GLN A 226 6.93 -8.99 16.42
N ALA A 227 7.48 -7.96 17.07
CA ALA A 227 7.74 -8.00 18.49
C ALA A 227 6.46 -8.15 19.33
N GLU A 228 5.40 -7.44 18.95
CA GLU A 228 4.13 -7.50 19.68
C GLU A 228 3.40 -8.83 19.50
N VAL A 229 3.48 -9.45 18.32
CA VAL A 229 2.71 -10.65 18.00
C VAL A 229 3.48 -11.95 18.26
N PHE A 230 4.80 -11.97 18.04
CA PHE A 230 5.56 -13.22 17.97
C PHE A 230 6.71 -13.35 18.98
N ASP A 231 7.27 -12.27 19.57
CA ASP A 231 8.45 -12.39 20.46
C ASP A 231 8.20 -13.24 21.72
N GLY A 232 6.95 -13.28 22.20
CA GLY A 232 6.55 -14.09 23.36
C GLY A 232 6.40 -15.59 23.07
N ILE A 233 6.56 -16.02 21.81
CA ILE A 233 6.30 -17.40 21.37
C ILE A 233 7.61 -18.19 21.37
N PRO A 234 7.66 -19.39 21.99
CA PRO A 234 8.84 -20.26 21.94
C PRO A 234 9.28 -20.58 20.51
N GLU A 235 10.59 -20.69 20.28
CA GLU A 235 11.19 -20.87 18.94
C GLU A 235 10.59 -22.07 18.19
N GLU A 236 10.34 -23.18 18.89
CA GLU A 236 9.73 -24.40 18.34
C GLU A 236 8.29 -24.19 17.83
N ASN A 237 7.61 -23.15 18.31
CA ASN A 237 6.23 -22.81 17.94
C ASN A 237 6.13 -21.65 16.95
N GLN A 238 7.23 -20.96 16.64
CA GLN A 238 7.26 -19.77 15.76
C GLN A 238 6.65 -20.06 14.38
N GLN A 239 7.07 -21.15 13.73
CA GLN A 239 6.55 -21.51 12.41
C GLN A 239 5.03 -21.71 12.42
N LYS A 240 4.51 -22.40 13.45
CA LYS A 240 3.08 -22.66 13.58
C LYS A 240 2.31 -21.35 13.82
N ALA A 241 2.86 -20.44 14.63
CA ALA A 241 2.26 -19.14 14.87
C ALA A 241 2.20 -18.28 13.60
N HIS A 242 3.27 -18.23 12.81
CA HIS A 242 3.28 -17.52 11.53
C HIS A 242 2.30 -18.11 10.53
N THR A 243 2.19 -19.44 10.44
CA THR A 243 1.19 -20.10 9.59
C THR A 243 -0.22 -19.76 10.06
N ALA A 244 -0.52 -19.85 11.35
CA ALA A 244 -1.82 -19.49 11.88
C ALA A 244 -2.18 -18.01 11.66
N PHE A 245 -1.20 -17.10 11.73
CA PHE A 245 -1.40 -15.70 11.37
C PHE A 245 -1.70 -15.52 9.88
N ALA A 246 -0.96 -16.21 9.00
CA ALA A 246 -1.21 -16.15 7.57
C ALA A 246 -2.60 -16.72 7.19
N ASP A 247 -3.01 -17.81 7.84
CA ASP A 247 -4.30 -18.48 7.62
C ASP A 247 -5.50 -17.67 8.16
N ASP A 248 -5.27 -16.79 9.14
CA ASP A 248 -6.29 -15.88 9.69
C ASP A 248 -6.59 -14.69 8.77
N ARG A 249 -5.84 -14.54 7.66
CA ARG A 249 -6.02 -13.42 6.74
C ARG A 249 -7.41 -13.44 6.11
N ARG A 250 -8.06 -12.28 6.16
CA ARG A 250 -9.24 -11.92 5.39
C ARG A 250 -8.98 -10.60 4.68
N ASN A 251 -9.62 -10.36 3.53
CA ASN A 251 -9.36 -9.17 2.72
C ASN A 251 -10.59 -8.30 2.61
N LEU A 252 -10.40 -6.99 2.68
CA LEU A 252 -11.42 -5.99 2.41
C LEU A 252 -11.00 -5.18 1.18
N ARG A 253 -11.88 -5.14 0.19
CA ARG A 253 -11.82 -4.20 -0.94
C ARG A 253 -12.54 -2.91 -0.54
N ILE A 254 -11.85 -1.78 -0.67
CA ILE A 254 -12.44 -0.45 -0.57
C ILE A 254 -12.60 0.06 -2.00
N GLU A 255 -13.82 0.37 -2.41
CA GLU A 255 -14.12 1.06 -3.67
C GLU A 255 -14.39 2.54 -3.37
N THR A 256 -13.67 3.42 -4.06
CA THR A 256 -13.83 4.87 -3.98
C THR A 256 -15.07 5.36 -4.73
N ALA A 257 -15.52 6.57 -4.46
CA ALA A 257 -16.58 7.24 -5.21
C ALA A 257 -16.26 7.37 -6.71
N SER A 258 -14.98 7.47 -7.08
CA SER A 258 -14.52 7.47 -8.47
C SER A 258 -14.40 6.08 -9.10
N GLY A 259 -14.67 5.00 -8.35
CA GLY A 259 -14.61 3.62 -8.81
C GLY A 259 -13.26 2.92 -8.68
N LEU A 260 -12.19 3.63 -8.27
CA LEU A 260 -10.91 3.00 -7.97
C LEU A 260 -11.03 2.08 -6.77
N ARG A 261 -10.30 0.96 -6.80
CA ARG A 261 -10.32 -0.06 -5.75
C ARG A 261 -8.94 -0.29 -5.17
N PHE A 262 -8.88 -0.56 -3.87
CA PHE A 262 -7.68 -1.06 -3.21
C PHE A 262 -8.06 -2.02 -2.08
N PHE A 263 -7.06 -2.72 -1.54
CA PHE A 263 -7.27 -3.82 -0.62
C PHE A 263 -6.48 -3.60 0.67
N ILE A 264 -7.13 -3.89 1.80
CA ILE A 264 -6.47 -4.06 3.09
C ILE A 264 -6.70 -5.51 3.56
N ALA A 265 -5.73 -6.06 4.26
CA ALA A 265 -5.89 -7.34 4.92
C ALA A 265 -6.22 -7.13 6.38
N PHE A 266 -7.04 -7.99 6.97
CA PHE A 266 -7.28 -8.02 8.40
C PHE A 266 -7.13 -9.44 8.95
N TYR A 267 -6.74 -9.50 10.22
CA TYR A 267 -6.41 -10.71 10.96
C TYR A 267 -7.27 -10.71 12.24
N PRO A 268 -8.53 -11.19 12.17
CA PRO A 268 -9.48 -11.06 13.27
C PRO A 268 -9.04 -11.77 14.55
N SER A 269 -8.36 -12.91 14.47
CA SER A 269 -7.86 -13.62 15.66
C SER A 269 -6.69 -12.90 16.33
N TYR A 270 -6.00 -12.03 15.60
CA TYR A 270 -4.81 -11.31 16.09
C TYR A 270 -5.05 -9.83 16.35
N ASN A 271 -6.15 -9.26 15.85
CA ASN A 271 -6.55 -7.86 16.04
C ASN A 271 -5.65 -6.89 15.27
N TRP A 272 -5.32 -7.24 14.03
CA TRP A 272 -4.47 -6.41 13.18
C TRP A 272 -5.09 -6.21 11.81
N ILE A 273 -4.82 -5.04 11.24
CA ILE A 273 -4.98 -4.74 9.82
C ILE A 273 -3.58 -4.56 9.23
N TYR A 274 -3.40 -5.01 8.00
CA TYR A 274 -2.27 -4.66 7.16
C TYR A 274 -2.75 -3.77 6.01
N GLY A 275 -2.23 -2.55 5.95
CA GLY A 275 -2.56 -1.60 4.89
C GLY A 275 -1.78 -1.95 3.63
N GLY A 276 -2.44 -2.43 2.58
CA GLY A 276 -1.79 -2.77 1.30
C GLY A 276 -0.89 -1.62 0.81
N GLY A 277 0.36 -1.91 0.47
CA GLY A 277 1.34 -0.93 -0.01
C GLY A 277 1.93 0.02 1.06
N THR A 278 1.43 -0.01 2.30
CA THR A 278 1.98 0.83 3.40
C THR A 278 3.15 0.19 4.13
N MET A 279 3.32 -1.13 4.00
CA MET A 279 4.18 -1.94 4.87
C MET A 279 3.91 -1.75 6.37
N SER A 280 2.73 -1.25 6.71
CA SER A 280 2.33 -0.87 8.06
C SER A 280 1.22 -1.76 8.58
N TYR A 281 1.26 -2.02 9.88
CA TYR A 281 0.27 -2.79 10.61
C TYR A 281 -0.50 -1.87 11.58
N PHE A 282 -1.79 -2.10 11.71
CA PHE A 282 -2.69 -1.27 12.50
C PHE A 282 -3.40 -2.14 13.52
N LYS A 283 -3.18 -1.88 14.81
CA LYS A 283 -3.82 -2.64 15.87
C LYS A 283 -5.26 -2.19 16.00
N ILE A 284 -6.20 -3.12 15.90
CA ILE A 284 -7.64 -2.83 16.00
C ILE A 284 -8.12 -2.99 17.44
N ASP A 285 -9.13 -2.21 17.79
CA ASP A 285 -9.81 -2.32 19.08
C ASP A 285 -11.11 -3.14 18.95
N ASN A 286 -11.88 -3.19 20.05
CA ASN A 286 -13.15 -3.91 20.06
C ASN A 286 -14.23 -3.23 19.20
N GLN A 287 -14.16 -1.92 18.97
CA GLN A 287 -15.14 -1.24 18.12
C GLN A 287 -14.97 -1.67 16.66
N MET A 288 -13.73 -1.64 16.16
CA MET A 288 -13.41 -2.08 14.82
C MET A 288 -13.71 -3.57 14.61
N ARG A 289 -13.42 -4.43 15.60
CA ARG A 289 -13.78 -5.85 15.53
C ARG A 289 -15.30 -6.04 15.41
N ASN A 290 -16.08 -5.38 16.27
CA ASN A 290 -17.53 -5.51 16.26
C ASN A 290 -18.11 -5.01 14.94
N TRP A 291 -17.54 -3.96 14.35
CA TRP A 291 -17.93 -3.47 13.03
C TRP A 291 -17.69 -4.54 11.96
N ILE A 292 -16.52 -5.18 11.97
CA ILE A 292 -16.17 -6.26 11.04
C ILE A 292 -17.17 -7.42 11.19
N GLU A 293 -17.39 -7.92 12.41
CA GLU A 293 -18.30 -9.04 12.65
C GLU A 293 -19.75 -8.73 12.26
N ARG A 294 -20.19 -7.49 12.42
CA ARG A 294 -21.55 -7.06 12.05
C ARG A 294 -21.75 -6.95 10.54
N ASN A 295 -20.74 -6.45 9.82
CA ASN A 295 -20.89 -6.01 8.44
C ASN A 295 -20.27 -6.97 7.41
N VAL A 296 -19.26 -7.73 7.81
CA VAL A 296 -18.55 -8.69 6.94
C VAL A 296 -18.44 -10.07 7.57
N GLY A 297 -19.04 -10.32 8.74
CA GLY A 297 -19.03 -11.61 9.44
C GLY A 297 -20.04 -12.63 8.95
#